data_AF-A0A084Q8A1-F1
#
_entry.id   AF-A0A084Q8A1-F1
#
_cell.length_a   1.000
_cell.length_b   1.000
_cell.length_c   1.000
_cell.angle_alpha   90.00
_cell.angle_beta   90.00
_cell.angle_gamma   90.00
#
_symmetry.space_group_name_H-M   'P 1'
#
loop_
_entity.id
_entity.type
_entity.pdbx_description
1 polymer ?
#
loop_
_entity_poly.entity_id
_entity_poly.type
_entity_poly.pdbx_seq_one_letter_code
_entity_poly.pdbx_strand_id
1 'polypeptide(L)'
;MTVKEIGPSEQGSTTVPHYTEESRAFQLKVRQEPQCARACSRPTPDRRPIQPWPIVELSCPSPSEGFEKYIMTCVICDEGGTDLRRCLVGTTTATPLIAEDQDGCRRCFFVFSDLSCCWKGSYKLEFRAIKIESGHKRASVLARTTSTSFQVVTAKDFIPVKCNELQEALIQQGYKR
;
A
#
# COMPACT_ATOMS: atom_id res chain seq x y z
N MET A 1 -4.75 -8.17 -60.94
CA MET A 1 -5.43 -7.35 -59.91
C MET A 1 -4.73 -7.63 -58.59
N THR A 2 -3.92 -6.67 -58.15
CA THR A 2 -3.06 -6.78 -56.98
C THR A 2 -3.73 -5.98 -55.87
N VAL A 3 -4.22 -6.66 -54.83
CA VAL A 3 -4.70 -6.00 -53.61
C VAL A 3 -3.59 -6.09 -52.56
N LYS A 4 -2.99 -4.93 -52.28
CA LYS A 4 -2.25 -4.62 -51.05
C LYS A 4 -3.28 -4.50 -49.93
N GLU A 5 -3.08 -5.19 -48.81
CA GLU A 5 -3.70 -4.79 -47.54
C GLU A 5 -2.63 -4.32 -46.56
N ILE A 6 -3.01 -3.23 -45.89
CA ILE A 6 -2.26 -2.38 -44.98
C ILE A 6 -2.63 -2.84 -43.56
N GLY A 7 -1.66 -2.86 -42.65
CA GLY A 7 -1.91 -3.21 -41.24
C GLY A 7 -2.89 -2.25 -40.53
N PRO A 8 -3.18 -2.51 -39.25
CA PRO A 8 -2.44 -1.73 -38.28
C PRO A 8 -1.86 -2.52 -37.09
N SER A 9 -0.69 -2.04 -36.72
CA SER A 9 -0.09 -1.99 -35.40
C SER A 9 -1.06 -1.76 -34.24
N GLU A 10 -0.90 -2.51 -33.15
CA GLU A 10 -0.84 -1.96 -31.78
C GLU A 10 -0.06 -2.92 -30.88
N GLN A 11 1.22 -2.61 -30.69
CA GLN A 11 2.06 -3.23 -29.66
C GLN A 11 1.66 -2.62 -28.32
N GLY A 12 0.72 -3.27 -27.63
CA GLY A 12 0.54 -3.05 -26.20
C GLY A 12 1.76 -3.58 -25.46
N SER A 13 2.76 -2.71 -25.23
CA SER A 13 3.89 -3.02 -24.36
C SER A 13 3.38 -3.16 -22.92
N THR A 14 2.99 -4.38 -22.56
CA THR A 14 2.84 -4.78 -21.15
C THR A 14 4.24 -4.83 -20.58
N THR A 15 4.75 -3.69 -20.11
CA THR A 15 6.05 -3.63 -19.41
C THR A 15 5.92 -4.44 -18.12
N VAL A 16 6.30 -5.71 -18.19
CA VAL A 16 6.56 -6.51 -16.99
C VAL A 16 7.63 -5.79 -16.17
N PRO A 17 7.39 -5.47 -14.89
CA PRO A 17 8.40 -4.83 -14.07
C PRO A 17 9.61 -5.77 -13.99
N HIS A 18 10.78 -5.23 -14.34
CA HIS A 18 12.04 -5.97 -14.30
C HIS A 18 12.49 -6.12 -12.84
N TYR A 19 12.11 -7.22 -12.21
CA TYR A 19 12.56 -7.60 -10.87
C TYR A 19 14.06 -7.96 -10.91
N THR A 20 14.90 -7.18 -10.23
CA THR A 20 16.34 -7.47 -10.08
C THR A 20 16.56 -8.65 -9.12
N GLU A 21 17.72 -9.27 -9.13
CA GLU A 21 18.05 -10.35 -8.19
C GLU A 21 17.94 -9.90 -6.72
N GLU A 22 18.24 -8.61 -6.46
CA GLU A 22 18.01 -7.96 -5.16
C GLU A 22 16.54 -8.00 -4.73
N SER A 23 15.58 -7.85 -5.65
CA SER A 23 14.15 -7.80 -5.34
C SER A 23 13.61 -9.11 -4.73
N ARG A 24 14.22 -10.26 -5.04
CA ARG A 24 13.80 -11.58 -4.52
C ARG A 24 14.04 -11.73 -3.01
N ALA A 25 14.90 -10.89 -2.45
CA ALA A 25 15.24 -10.91 -1.04
C ALA A 25 14.26 -10.12 -0.16
N PHE A 26 13.44 -9.25 -0.77
CA PHE A 26 12.48 -8.40 -0.06
C PHE A 26 11.12 -9.10 0.03
N GLN A 27 10.60 -9.19 1.25
CA GLN A 27 9.28 -9.76 1.52
C GLN A 27 8.43 -8.73 2.27
N LEU A 28 7.18 -8.61 1.84
CA LEU A 28 6.19 -7.75 2.48
C LEU A 28 5.10 -8.60 3.12
N LYS A 29 4.78 -8.31 4.37
CA LYS A 29 3.70 -8.95 5.11
C LYS A 29 2.74 -7.90 5.65
N VAL A 30 1.46 -8.02 5.29
CA VAL A 30 0.41 -7.21 5.92
C VAL A 30 0.21 -7.76 7.35
N ARG A 31 0.63 -6.98 8.35
CA ARG A 31 0.53 -7.34 9.78
C ARG A 31 -0.78 -6.88 10.40
N GLN A 32 -1.42 -5.89 9.81
CA GLN A 32 -2.78 -5.49 10.12
C GLN A 32 -3.53 -5.20 8.83
N GLU A 33 -4.55 -6.02 8.56
CA GLU A 33 -5.38 -5.93 7.36
C GLU A 33 -6.41 -4.79 7.47
N PRO A 34 -6.70 -4.04 6.40
CA PRO A 34 -7.90 -3.22 6.34
C PRO A 34 -9.15 -4.11 6.38
N GLN A 35 -10.18 -3.69 7.12
CA GLN A 35 -11.42 -4.46 7.23
C GLN A 35 -12.64 -3.68 6.75
N CYS A 36 -12.69 -2.37 7.02
CA CYS A 36 -13.75 -1.52 6.53
C CYS A 36 -13.29 -0.08 6.31
N ALA A 37 -14.05 0.68 5.54
CA ALA A 37 -13.92 2.13 5.51
C ALA A 37 -15.30 2.78 5.35
N ARG A 38 -15.41 4.05 5.76
CA ARG A 38 -16.57 4.87 5.47
C ARG A 38 -16.30 5.68 4.22
N ALA A 39 -17.17 5.58 3.22
CA ALA A 39 -17.13 6.43 2.04
C ALA A 39 -17.16 7.91 2.44
N CYS A 40 -16.22 8.70 1.94
CA CYS A 40 -16.18 10.13 2.17
C CYS A 40 -16.53 10.93 0.90
N SER A 41 -17.31 11.99 1.07
CA SER A 41 -17.37 13.05 0.07
C SER A 41 -16.03 13.79 0.05
N ARG A 42 -15.46 13.96 -1.15
CA ARG A 42 -14.16 14.61 -1.37
C ARG A 42 -14.22 16.11 -0.96
N PRO A 43 -13.11 16.70 -0.45
CA PRO A 43 -12.47 16.43 0.83
C PRO A 43 -13.22 17.11 1.99
N THR A 44 -13.86 16.34 2.87
CA THR A 44 -14.47 16.87 4.09
C THR A 44 -13.56 16.70 5.32
N PRO A 45 -13.60 17.62 6.29
CA PRO A 45 -12.90 17.46 7.58
C PRO A 45 -13.26 16.17 8.33
N ASP A 46 -14.46 15.62 8.12
CA ASP A 46 -14.97 14.41 8.78
C ASP A 46 -14.53 13.11 8.06
N ARG A 47 -13.50 13.12 7.20
CA ARG A 47 -13.03 11.86 6.60
C ARG A 47 -12.52 10.91 7.69
N ARG A 48 -12.89 9.63 7.59
CA ARG A 48 -12.46 8.59 8.52
C ARG A 48 -11.46 7.68 7.83
N PRO A 49 -10.30 7.41 8.45
CA PRO A 49 -9.37 6.45 7.92
C PRO A 49 -10.01 5.08 7.73
N ILE A 50 -9.46 4.29 6.81
CA ILE A 50 -9.67 2.85 6.71
C ILE A 50 -9.35 2.24 8.08
N GLN A 51 -10.21 1.32 8.53
CA GLN A 51 -10.10 0.67 9.83
C GLN A 51 -9.97 -0.86 9.71
N PRO A 52 -9.10 -1.47 10.52
CA PRO A 52 -8.02 -0.81 11.28
C PRO A 52 -6.94 -0.26 10.32
N TRP A 53 -5.94 0.50 10.82
CA TRP A 53 -4.94 1.09 9.93
C TRP A 53 -4.12 -0.01 9.22
N PRO A 54 -3.92 0.03 7.90
CA PRO A 54 -3.03 -0.94 7.29
C PRO A 54 -1.60 -0.78 7.84
N ILE A 55 -1.04 -1.88 8.35
CA ILE A 55 0.33 -1.95 8.84
C ILE A 55 1.04 -3.06 8.05
N VAL A 56 2.15 -2.71 7.40
CA VAL A 56 2.92 -3.62 6.58
C VAL A 56 4.33 -3.74 7.13
N GLU A 57 4.82 -4.96 7.32
CA GLU A 57 6.19 -5.26 7.66
C GLU A 57 7.01 -5.48 6.39
N LEU A 58 8.22 -4.90 6.37
CA LEU A 58 9.25 -5.22 5.40
C LEU A 58 10.30 -6.12 6.05
N SER A 59 10.53 -7.29 5.43
CA SER A 59 11.62 -8.20 5.76
C SER A 59 12.61 -8.25 4.59
N CYS A 60 13.89 -8.03 4.87
CA CYS A 60 14.97 -8.23 3.91
C CYS A 60 16.23 -8.71 4.66
N PRO A 61 17.07 -9.54 4.03
CA PRO A 61 18.35 -9.93 4.61
C PRO A 61 19.24 -8.68 4.72
N SER A 62 19.61 -8.34 5.96
CA SER A 62 20.52 -7.26 6.35
C SER A 62 20.44 -5.99 5.49
N PRO A 63 19.70 -4.95 5.90
CA PRO A 63 19.66 -3.69 5.16
C PRO A 63 21.08 -3.11 5.13
N SER A 64 21.79 -3.26 4.01
CA SER A 64 23.20 -2.88 3.87
C SER A 64 23.45 -1.39 4.12
N GLU A 65 22.41 -0.56 3.99
CA GLU A 65 22.46 0.91 4.08
C GLU A 65 21.36 1.51 4.97
N GLY A 66 20.83 0.74 5.93
CA GLY A 66 19.72 1.21 6.78
C GLY A 66 18.37 1.30 6.04
N PHE A 67 17.28 1.51 6.80
CA PHE A 67 15.91 1.52 6.23
C PHE A 67 15.46 2.89 5.72
N GLU A 68 16.19 3.97 6.01
CA GLU A 68 15.81 5.35 5.71
C GLU A 68 15.62 5.64 4.21
N LYS A 69 16.23 4.84 3.33
CA LYS A 69 16.09 4.98 1.87
C LYS A 69 14.85 4.28 1.32
N TYR A 70 14.11 3.56 2.14
CA TYR A 70 12.95 2.81 1.70
C TYR A 70 11.68 3.62 1.95
N ILE A 71 10.77 3.61 1.00
CA ILE A 71 9.41 4.12 1.17
C ILE A 71 8.43 3.03 0.73
N MET A 72 7.20 3.11 1.24
CA MET A 72 6.12 2.27 0.78
C MET A 72 5.01 3.11 0.20
N THR A 73 4.60 2.80 -1.02
CA THR A 73 3.41 3.42 -1.63
C THR A 73 2.23 2.47 -1.57
N CYS A 74 1.04 3.04 -1.42
CA CYS A 74 -0.22 2.32 -1.40
C CYS A 74 -1.09 2.78 -2.58
N VAL A 75 -1.64 1.83 -3.32
CA VAL A 75 -2.68 2.07 -4.33
C VAL A 75 -3.90 1.22 -4.01
N ILE A 76 -5.08 1.67 -4.47
CA ILE A 76 -6.33 0.92 -4.32
C ILE A 76 -6.72 0.30 -5.65
N CYS A 77 -7.18 -0.94 -5.60
CA CYS A 77 -7.72 -1.67 -6.75
C CYS A 77 -9.11 -2.22 -6.43
N ASP A 78 -9.94 -2.43 -7.45
CA ASP A 78 -11.15 -3.25 -7.31
C ASP A 78 -10.83 -4.76 -7.26
N GLU A 79 -11.87 -5.60 -7.17
CA GLU A 79 -11.71 -7.07 -7.19
C GLU A 79 -11.12 -7.60 -8.49
N GLY A 80 -11.30 -6.89 -9.60
CA GLY A 80 -10.72 -7.22 -10.92
C GLY A 80 -9.27 -6.78 -11.07
N GLY A 81 -8.69 -6.09 -10.10
CA GLY A 81 -7.33 -5.53 -10.15
C GLY A 81 -7.23 -4.20 -10.90
N THR A 82 -8.35 -3.58 -11.25
CA THR A 82 -8.36 -2.25 -11.89
C THR A 82 -7.86 -1.20 -10.90
N ASP A 83 -6.89 -0.40 -11.33
CA ASP A 83 -6.37 0.70 -10.53
C ASP A 83 -7.43 1.80 -10.36
N LEU A 84 -7.79 2.08 -9.10
CA LEU A 84 -8.79 3.07 -8.73
C LEU A 84 -8.21 4.18 -7.85
N ARG A 85 -6.98 4.63 -8.12
CA ARG A 85 -6.30 5.71 -7.36
C ARG A 85 -7.16 6.95 -7.06
N ARG A 86 -8.16 7.27 -7.89
CA ARG A 86 -9.09 8.39 -7.63
C ARG A 86 -10.03 8.16 -6.44
N CYS A 87 -10.21 6.92 -6.00
CA CYS A 87 -11.00 6.50 -4.85
C CYS A 87 -10.24 6.69 -3.53
N LEU A 88 -8.93 6.49 -3.52
CA LEU A 88 -8.10 6.61 -2.32
C LEU A 88 -7.67 8.07 -2.11
N VAL A 89 -7.82 8.57 -0.89
CA VAL A 89 -7.40 9.92 -0.48
C VAL A 89 -6.61 9.88 0.82
N GLY A 90 -5.88 10.96 1.08
CA GLY A 90 -4.98 11.09 2.23
C GLY A 90 -3.54 10.70 1.89
N THR A 91 -2.79 10.23 2.89
CA THR A 91 -1.35 9.96 2.74
C THR A 91 -1.08 8.56 2.18
N THR A 92 -0.81 8.47 0.88
CA THR A 92 -0.57 7.21 0.15
C THR A 92 0.87 6.72 0.14
N THR A 93 1.78 7.45 0.79
CA THR A 93 3.19 7.06 0.96
C THR A 93 3.54 7.03 2.43
N ALA A 94 4.10 5.93 2.90
CA ALA A 94 4.59 5.76 4.26
C ALA A 94 6.12 5.65 4.29
N THR A 95 6.71 6.19 5.35
CA THR A 95 8.13 6.02 5.70
C THR A 95 8.30 4.86 6.69
N PRO A 96 9.51 4.30 6.78
CA PRO A 96 9.80 3.18 7.67
C PRO A 96 9.73 3.63 9.14
N LEU A 97 9.17 2.77 9.97
CA LEU A 97 9.17 2.84 11.41
C LEU A 97 9.87 1.60 11.95
N ILE A 98 11.01 1.79 12.63
CA ILE A 98 11.69 0.70 13.31
C ILE A 98 11.16 0.61 14.74
N ALA A 99 10.46 -0.48 15.04
CA ALA A 99 9.80 -0.69 16.33
C ALA A 99 9.76 -2.18 16.68
N GLU A 100 9.51 -2.48 17.94
CA GLU A 100 9.24 -3.82 18.43
C GLU A 100 7.78 -4.19 18.15
N ASP A 101 7.55 -5.45 17.76
CA ASP A 101 6.21 -6.01 17.68
C ASP A 101 5.73 -6.56 19.02
N GLN A 102 4.56 -7.19 19.03
CA GLN A 102 3.96 -7.74 20.24
C GLN A 102 4.81 -8.86 20.89
N ASP A 103 5.74 -9.45 20.14
CA ASP A 103 6.65 -10.50 20.61
C ASP A 103 8.02 -9.93 21.04
N GLY A 104 8.15 -8.60 21.12
CA GLY A 104 9.41 -7.90 21.44
C GLY A 104 10.45 -7.96 20.31
N CYS A 105 10.06 -8.41 19.12
CA CYS A 105 10.98 -8.49 17.99
C CYS A 105 11.05 -7.15 17.27
N ARG A 106 12.26 -6.57 17.15
CA ARG A 106 12.49 -5.34 16.39
C ARG A 106 12.33 -5.60 14.88
N ARG A 107 11.40 -4.88 14.23
CA ARG A 107 11.05 -5.00 12.81
C ARG A 107 10.97 -3.63 12.12
N CYS A 108 10.82 -3.65 10.79
CA CYS A 108 10.56 -2.45 9.98
C CYS A 108 9.10 -2.43 9.53
N PHE A 109 8.34 -1.43 9.99
CA PHE A 109 6.93 -1.25 9.69
C PHE A 109 6.68 -0.03 8.81
N PHE A 110 5.59 -0.09 8.06
CA PHE A 110 5.00 1.02 7.32
C PHE A 110 3.54 1.13 7.71
N VAL A 111 3.14 2.29 8.25
CA VAL A 111 1.81 2.50 8.84
C VAL A 111 1.03 3.51 8.00
N PHE A 112 -0.17 3.10 7.57
CA PHE A 112 -1.05 3.91 6.73
C PHE A 112 -2.27 4.42 7.53
N SER A 113 -2.05 5.34 8.47
CA SER A 113 -3.09 5.82 9.41
C SER A 113 -4.01 6.93 8.86
N ASP A 114 -3.73 7.46 7.67
CA ASP A 114 -4.53 8.52 7.01
C ASP A 114 -5.00 8.13 5.60
N LEU A 115 -5.28 6.86 5.34
CA LEU A 115 -5.94 6.45 4.10
C LEU A 115 -7.46 6.50 4.27
N SER A 116 -8.20 7.11 3.34
CA SER A 116 -9.67 7.06 3.29
C SER A 116 -10.16 6.76 1.87
N CYS A 117 -11.39 6.27 1.72
CA CYS A 117 -11.98 5.94 0.43
C CYS A 117 -13.20 6.81 0.10
N CYS A 118 -13.34 7.25 -1.15
CA CYS A 118 -14.43 8.13 -1.56
C CYS A 118 -15.71 7.38 -1.94
N TRP A 119 -15.59 6.19 -2.53
CA TRP A 119 -16.72 5.51 -3.16
C TRP A 119 -17.01 4.18 -2.48
N LYS A 120 -18.31 3.87 -2.34
CA LYS A 120 -18.77 2.57 -1.84
C LYS A 120 -18.33 1.48 -2.81
N GLY A 121 -17.86 0.36 -2.27
CA GLY A 121 -17.44 -0.80 -3.05
C GLY A 121 -16.59 -1.78 -2.26
N SER A 122 -16.18 -2.85 -2.93
CA SER A 122 -15.19 -3.78 -2.43
C SER A 122 -13.85 -3.50 -3.09
N TYR A 123 -12.79 -3.42 -2.28
CA TYR A 123 -11.47 -3.04 -2.75
C TYR A 123 -10.37 -3.83 -2.05
N LYS A 124 -9.19 -3.79 -2.67
CA LYS A 124 -7.92 -4.23 -2.08
C LYS A 124 -6.91 -3.08 -2.12
N LEU A 125 -5.98 -3.09 -1.19
CA LEU A 125 -4.81 -2.20 -1.19
C LEU A 125 -3.59 -2.96 -1.68
N GLU A 126 -2.88 -2.44 -2.67
CA GLU A 126 -1.58 -2.93 -3.08
C GLU A 126 -0.49 -2.02 -2.49
N PHE A 127 0.41 -2.63 -1.73
CA PHE A 127 1.56 -1.98 -1.11
C PHE A 127 2.81 -2.30 -1.91
N ARG A 128 3.62 -1.28 -2.19
CA ARG A 128 4.84 -1.39 -3.00
C ARG A 128 6.01 -0.80 -2.23
N ALA A 129 6.98 -1.64 -1.90
CA ALA A 129 8.25 -1.19 -1.35
C ALA A 129 9.14 -0.66 -2.46
N ILE A 130 9.69 0.54 -2.24
CA ILE A 130 10.53 1.25 -3.20
C ILE A 130 11.80 1.69 -2.47
N LYS A 131 12.95 1.43 -3.08
CA LYS A 131 14.22 2.01 -2.61
C LYS A 131 14.49 3.29 -3.39
N ILE A 132 14.70 4.38 -2.65
CA ILE A 132 15.13 5.66 -3.18
C ILE A 132 16.63 5.55 -3.43
N GLU A 133 17.02 5.57 -4.70
CA GLU A 133 18.42 5.64 -5.09
C GLU A 133 18.89 7.11 -5.18
N SER A 134 20.15 7.36 -4.85
CA SER A 134 20.78 8.66 -5.05
C SER A 134 20.99 8.93 -6.55
N GLY A 135 20.53 10.08 -7.06
CA GLY A 135 20.74 10.53 -8.43
C GLY A 135 19.49 10.52 -9.32
N HIS A 136 19.66 10.57 -10.64
CA HIS A 136 18.56 10.56 -11.63
C HIS A 136 18.06 9.15 -12.01
N LYS A 137 18.41 8.12 -11.22
CA LYS A 137 17.92 6.77 -11.47
C LYS A 137 16.45 6.67 -11.06
N ARG A 138 15.65 5.98 -11.87
CA ARG A 138 14.24 5.73 -11.55
C ARG A 138 14.16 4.83 -10.31
N ALA A 139 13.31 5.20 -9.37
CA ALA A 139 13.02 4.39 -8.19
C ALA A 139 12.51 3.00 -8.62
N SER A 140 13.08 1.94 -8.04
CA SER A 140 12.74 0.56 -8.35
C SER A 140 11.77 -0.01 -7.32
N VAL A 141 10.73 -0.71 -7.80
CA VAL A 141 9.84 -1.47 -6.90
C VAL A 141 10.54 -2.77 -6.53
N LEU A 142 10.81 -2.96 -5.25
CA LEU A 142 11.54 -4.12 -4.73
C LEU A 142 10.61 -5.28 -4.38
N ALA A 143 9.45 -4.99 -3.80
CA ALA A 143 8.48 -5.99 -3.42
C ALA A 143 7.08 -5.41 -3.43
N ARG A 144 6.09 -6.28 -3.58
CA ARG A 144 4.68 -5.92 -3.54
C ARG A 144 3.92 -6.92 -2.69
N THR A 145 2.90 -6.46 -2.00
CA THR A 145 1.90 -7.32 -1.37
C THR A 145 0.53 -6.67 -1.49
N THR A 146 -0.53 -7.47 -1.42
CA THR A 146 -1.90 -7.00 -1.55
C THR A 146 -2.68 -7.40 -0.30
N SER A 147 -3.51 -6.50 0.21
CA SER A 147 -4.40 -6.79 1.33
C SER A 147 -5.46 -7.82 0.96
N THR A 148 -6.12 -8.35 1.98
CA THR A 148 -7.46 -8.93 1.85
C THR A 148 -8.47 -7.88 1.33
N SER A 149 -9.57 -8.37 0.76
CA SER A 149 -10.67 -7.49 0.33
C SER A 149 -11.36 -6.85 1.55
N PHE A 150 -11.67 -5.56 1.46
CA PHE A 150 -12.41 -4.83 2.48
C PHE A 150 -13.57 -4.02 1.88
N GLN A 151 -14.57 -3.70 2.70
CA GLN A 151 -15.77 -2.98 2.25
C GLN A 151 -15.68 -1.50 2.58
N VAL A 152 -15.96 -0.65 1.60
CA VAL A 152 -16.21 0.77 1.81
C VAL A 152 -17.72 0.96 1.83
N VAL A 153 -18.26 1.41 2.97
CA VAL A 153 -19.70 1.47 3.23
C VAL A 153 -20.18 2.90 3.46
N THR A 154 -21.50 3.09 3.54
CA THR A 154 -22.08 4.41 3.85
C THR A 154 -21.85 4.77 5.31
N ALA A 155 -22.13 6.02 5.70
CA ALA A 155 -22.06 6.43 7.09
C ALA A 155 -23.03 5.68 8.01
N LYS A 156 -24.19 5.26 7.48
CA LYS A 156 -25.21 4.52 8.23
C LYS A 156 -24.76 3.10 8.56
N ASP A 157 -24.04 2.47 7.65
CA ASP A 157 -23.64 1.06 7.75
C ASP A 157 -22.24 0.89 8.35
N PHE A 158 -21.56 1.98 8.69
CA PHE A 158 -20.20 1.96 9.19
C PHE A 158 -20.16 1.52 10.66
N ILE A 159 -19.48 0.41 10.92
CA ILE A 159 -19.20 -0.10 12.26
C ILE A 159 -17.70 0.06 12.52
N PRO A 160 -17.29 0.77 13.59
CA PRO A 160 -15.89 0.90 13.94
C PRO A 160 -15.24 -0.45 14.21
N VAL A 161 -14.02 -0.64 13.70
CA VAL A 161 -13.26 -1.88 13.86
C VAL A 161 -12.11 -1.68 14.83
N LYS A 162 -11.97 -2.62 15.78
CA LYS A 162 -10.86 -2.63 16.74
C LYS A 162 -9.55 -2.99 16.05
N CYS A 163 -8.47 -2.26 16.35
CA CYS A 163 -7.12 -2.63 15.92
C CYS A 163 -6.57 -3.82 16.72
N ASN A 164 -5.53 -4.43 16.18
CA ASN A 164 -4.73 -5.42 16.91
C ASN A 164 -3.72 -4.73 17.85
N GLU A 165 -3.09 -5.54 18.69
CA GLU A 165 -2.11 -5.10 19.69
C GLU A 165 -0.88 -4.42 19.07
N LEU A 166 -0.52 -4.79 17.84
CA LEU A 166 0.60 -4.18 17.13
C LEU A 166 0.38 -2.68 16.94
N GLN A 167 -0.82 -2.25 16.53
CA GLN A 167 -1.09 -0.82 16.34
C GLN A 167 -0.89 -0.03 17.65
N GLU A 168 -1.36 -0.58 18.77
CA GLU A 168 -1.21 0.03 20.10
C GLU A 168 0.27 0.09 20.52
N ALA A 169 1.02 -1.00 20.31
CA ALA A 169 2.45 -1.07 20.58
C ALA A 169 3.26 -0.03 19.77
N LEU A 170 2.91 0.20 18.50
CA LEU A 170 3.59 1.20 17.67
C LEU A 170 3.31 2.63 18.16
N ILE A 171 2.09 2.92 18.62
CA ILE A 171 1.73 4.23 19.20
C ILE A 171 2.52 4.48 20.49
N GLN A 172 2.61 3.48 21.36
CA GLN A 172 3.40 3.56 22.60
C GLN A 172 4.89 3.81 22.34
N GLN A 173 5.41 3.29 21.23
CA GLN A 173 6.78 3.50 20.76
C GLN A 173 6.96 4.80 19.96
N GLY A 174 5.97 5.69 19.95
CA GLY A 174 6.10 7.05 19.43
C GLY A 174 5.60 7.26 18.00
N TYR A 175 4.86 6.32 17.41
CA TYR A 175 4.15 6.59 16.16
C TYR A 175 3.10 7.70 16.39
N LYS A 176 3.22 8.78 15.62
CA LYS A 176 2.30 9.93 15.65
C LYS A 176 1.57 10.04 14.32
N ARG A 177 0.28 10.35 14.40
CA ARG A 177 -0.58 10.62 13.26
C ARG A 177 -0.41 12.05 12.77
#